data_AF-A0A430V5C6-F1
#
_entry.id   AF-A0A430V5C6-F1
#
_cell.length_a   1.000
_cell.length_b   1.000
_cell.length_c   1.000
_cell.angle_alpha   90.00
_cell.angle_beta   90.00
_cell.angle_gamma   90.00
#
_symmetry.space_group_name_H-M   'P 1'
#
loop_
_entity.id
_entity.type
_entity.pdbx_description
1 polymer ?
#
loop_
_entity_poly.entity_id
_entity_poly.type
_entity_poly.pdbx_seq_one_letter_code
_entity_poly.pdbx_strand_id
1 'polypeptide(L)'
;MSEPPDLHLNADQGESHRLRVARIVVSRDFPYLSAPLYLAVLVETPEVETAQIDERLRLLFNPEWTRTLDDQELKGLLLHEIYHWLRGHTGARGQEAYSLARAQFPRVEEGLVWNLINLAADLEINDDIPGKQRGYALPRGGLLPEDLGLERGRTLEAYLKELLERLEAEREAVGGEEGKGGANGEEGQAGEDNEGEQKDKKGEGGQGQGSKGDEEKGGAGADTEVGARAR
;
A
#
# COMPACT_ATOMS: atom_id res chain seq x y z
N MET A 1 14.17 6.01 28.16
CA MET A 1 13.20 7.02 27.72
C MET A 1 13.60 7.37 26.30
N SER A 2 12.79 7.02 25.31
CA SER A 2 13.06 7.42 23.92
C SER A 2 13.07 8.94 23.83
N GLU A 3 13.93 9.50 22.97
CA GLU A 3 13.91 10.93 22.70
C GLU A 3 12.52 11.34 22.16
N PRO A 4 12.05 12.56 22.47
CA PRO A 4 10.79 13.04 21.95
C PRO A 4 10.84 13.10 20.42
N PRO A 5 9.71 12.82 19.74
CA PRO A 5 9.63 12.81 18.28
C PRO A 5 10.01 14.18 17.71
N ASP A 6 10.78 14.19 16.62
CA ASP A 6 11.22 15.41 15.95
C ASP A 6 10.06 15.99 15.13
N LEU A 7 9.23 16.79 15.78
CA LEU A 7 8.02 17.38 15.19
C LEU A 7 8.27 18.83 14.78
N HIS A 8 8.55 19.05 13.49
CA HIS A 8 8.71 20.39 12.95
C HIS A 8 7.35 21.00 12.62
N LEU A 9 6.74 21.63 13.62
CA LEU A 9 5.47 22.34 13.46
C LEU A 9 5.67 23.59 12.61
N ASN A 10 4.90 23.72 11.54
CA ASN A 10 4.96 24.88 10.68
C ASN A 10 6.39 25.23 10.22
N ALA A 11 7.22 24.25 9.85
CA ALA A 11 8.54 24.52 9.29
C ALA A 11 8.49 25.51 8.11
N ASP A 12 9.41 26.46 8.13
CA ASP A 12 9.50 27.60 7.23
C ASP A 12 10.43 27.35 6.02
N GLN A 13 11.02 26.16 5.95
CA GLN A 13 11.87 25.71 4.85
C GLN A 13 11.45 24.32 4.33
N GLY A 14 11.90 23.94 3.13
CA GLY A 14 11.68 22.61 2.56
C GLY A 14 10.26 22.32 2.06
N GLU A 15 9.80 21.08 2.23
CA GLU A 15 8.54 20.56 1.69
C GLU A 15 7.30 21.18 2.34
N SER A 16 7.43 21.60 3.61
CA SER A 16 6.43 22.39 4.32
C SER A 16 5.98 23.64 3.53
N HIS A 17 6.88 24.30 2.80
CA HIS A 17 6.53 25.45 1.96
C HIS A 17 5.68 25.03 0.76
N ARG A 18 6.04 23.94 0.08
CA ARG A 18 5.32 23.44 -1.10
C ARG A 18 3.89 23.03 -0.75
N LEU A 19 3.70 22.34 0.38
CA LEU A 19 2.36 22.00 0.89
C LEU A 19 1.52 23.22 1.24
N ARG A 20 2.11 24.31 1.76
CA ARG A 20 1.37 25.57 1.99
C ARG A 20 0.94 26.25 0.69
N VAL A 21 1.81 26.23 -0.33
CA VAL A 21 1.45 26.75 -1.66
C VAL A 21 0.32 25.91 -2.25
N ALA A 22 0.43 24.57 -2.20
CA ALA A 22 -0.64 23.66 -2.60
C ALA A 22 -1.95 23.98 -1.85
N ARG A 23 -1.90 24.18 -0.52
CA ARG A 23 -3.06 24.57 0.31
C ARG A 23 -3.78 25.82 -0.20
N ILE A 24 -3.04 26.86 -0.56
CA ILE A 24 -3.63 28.10 -1.10
C ILE A 24 -4.37 27.80 -2.41
N VAL A 25 -3.77 27.00 -3.30
CA VAL A 25 -4.38 26.63 -4.58
C VAL A 25 -5.62 25.76 -4.36
N VAL A 26 -5.53 24.73 -3.51
CA VAL A 26 -6.66 23.84 -3.20
C VAL A 26 -7.80 24.62 -2.54
N SER A 27 -7.51 25.54 -1.61
CA SER A 27 -8.55 26.38 -0.98
C SER A 27 -9.22 27.33 -1.98
N ARG A 28 -8.47 27.84 -2.97
CA ARG A 28 -9.04 28.65 -4.05
C ARG A 28 -9.96 27.82 -4.95
N ASP A 29 -9.54 26.62 -5.32
CA ASP A 29 -10.25 25.76 -6.26
C ASP A 29 -11.44 25.05 -5.59
N PHE A 30 -11.38 24.82 -4.27
CA PHE A 30 -12.44 24.26 -3.42
C PHE A 30 -12.72 25.16 -2.20
N PRO A 31 -13.39 26.31 -2.38
CA PRO A 31 -13.61 27.28 -1.29
C PRO A 31 -14.33 26.70 -0.06
N TYR A 32 -15.21 25.70 -0.26
CA TYR A 32 -15.92 25.02 0.83
C TYR A 32 -15.00 24.18 1.73
N LEU A 33 -13.77 23.87 1.29
CA LEU A 33 -12.75 23.17 2.08
C LEU A 33 -11.78 24.13 2.79
N SER A 34 -11.94 25.45 2.65
CA SER A 34 -10.99 26.41 3.22
C SER A 34 -10.82 26.27 4.73
N ALA A 35 -11.92 26.08 5.46
CA ALA A 35 -11.87 25.92 6.91
C ALA A 35 -11.01 24.71 7.34
N PRO A 36 -11.30 23.46 6.93
CA PRO A 36 -10.46 22.32 7.31
C PRO A 36 -9.02 22.44 6.76
N LEU A 37 -8.82 22.98 5.55
CA LEU A 37 -7.47 23.18 4.99
C LEU A 37 -6.58 24.11 5.83
N TYR A 38 -7.14 25.20 6.36
CA TYR A 38 -6.38 26.15 7.18
C TYR A 38 -6.32 25.78 8.67
N LEU A 39 -7.28 24.99 9.17
CA LEU A 39 -7.21 24.41 10.51
C LEU A 39 -6.20 23.27 10.59
N ALA A 40 -5.96 22.55 9.48
CA ALA A 40 -5.02 21.44 9.46
C ALA A 40 -3.59 21.90 9.80
N VAL A 41 -2.99 21.25 10.79
CA VAL A 41 -1.61 21.48 11.22
C VAL A 41 -0.69 20.62 10.35
N LEU A 42 0.21 21.25 9.59
CA LEU A 42 1.24 20.54 8.84
C LEU A 42 2.36 20.14 9.81
N VAL A 43 2.67 18.85 9.85
CA VAL A 43 3.68 18.24 10.71
C VAL A 43 4.66 17.48 9.83
N GLU A 44 5.85 18.04 9.63
CA GLU A 44 6.92 17.35 8.92
C GLU A 44 7.58 16.34 9.86
N THR A 45 7.60 15.06 9.49
CA THR A 45 8.17 13.98 10.32
C THR A 45 8.54 12.75 9.50
N PRO A 46 9.71 12.12 9.73
CA PRO A 46 10.10 10.87 9.08
C PRO A 46 9.44 9.62 9.69
N GLU A 47 8.60 9.77 10.73
CA GLU A 47 7.95 8.64 11.43
C GLU A 47 6.84 7.97 10.62
N VAL A 48 6.37 8.63 9.57
CA VAL A 48 5.40 8.09 8.61
C VAL A 48 6.13 7.74 7.32
N GLU A 49 5.69 6.71 6.60
CA GLU A 49 6.33 6.35 5.33
C GLU A 49 6.00 7.36 4.22
N THR A 50 4.76 7.85 4.20
CA THR A 50 4.23 8.76 3.19
C THR A 50 3.63 10.00 3.82
N ALA A 51 2.32 10.04 3.99
CA ALA A 51 1.57 11.07 4.69
C ALA A 51 0.30 10.45 5.28
N GLN A 52 -0.22 11.08 6.33
CA GLN A 52 -1.48 10.70 6.95
C GLN A 52 -2.04 11.90 7.73
N ILE A 53 -3.36 12.04 7.75
CA ILE A 53 -4.06 12.91 8.69
C ILE A 53 -4.56 12.09 9.88
N ASP A 54 -4.56 12.69 11.06
CA ASP A 54 -5.20 12.09 12.23
C ASP A 54 -6.53 12.77 12.60
N GLU A 55 -7.26 12.19 13.57
CA GLU A 55 -8.53 12.75 14.06
C GLU A 55 -8.42 14.18 14.61
N ARG A 56 -7.21 14.59 15.02
CA ARG A 56 -6.90 15.92 15.57
C ARG A 56 -6.54 16.92 14.48
N LEU A 57 -6.73 16.56 13.21
CA LEU A 57 -6.45 17.40 12.05
C LEU A 57 -4.97 17.77 11.92
N ARG A 58 -4.07 16.87 12.36
CA ARG A 58 -2.64 16.96 12.09
C ARG A 58 -2.36 16.17 10.82
N LEU A 59 -1.85 16.83 9.79
CA LEU A 59 -1.36 16.19 8.57
C LEU A 59 0.14 15.95 8.75
N LEU A 60 0.49 14.72 9.08
CA LEU A 60 1.86 14.23 9.19
C LEU A 60 2.35 13.87 7.79
N PHE A 61 3.53 14.29 7.40
CA PHE A 61 4.12 13.92 6.12
C PHE A 61 5.63 13.72 6.22
N ASN A 62 6.10 12.72 5.51
CA ASN A 62 7.52 12.42 5.37
C ASN A 62 8.14 13.37 4.35
N PRO A 63 9.12 14.20 4.73
CA PRO A 63 9.74 15.15 3.81
C PRO A 63 10.56 14.46 2.71
N GLU A 64 11.10 13.26 2.94
CA GLU A 64 11.85 12.52 1.91
C GLU A 64 10.93 12.00 0.82
N TRP A 65 9.78 11.44 1.21
CA TRP A 65 8.77 10.99 0.26
C TRP A 65 8.09 12.17 -0.45
N THR A 66 7.71 13.21 0.28
CA THR A 66 7.03 14.40 -0.26
C THR A 66 7.88 15.13 -1.30
N ARG A 67 9.21 15.14 -1.14
CA ARG A 67 10.18 15.63 -2.13
C ARG A 67 10.06 14.96 -3.50
N THR A 68 9.57 13.72 -3.56
CA THR A 68 9.42 12.97 -4.81
C THR A 68 8.15 13.32 -5.58
N LEU A 69 7.20 14.02 -4.95
CA LEU A 69 5.91 14.36 -5.53
C LEU A 69 5.98 15.63 -6.37
N ASP A 70 5.25 15.65 -7.49
CA ASP A 70 5.02 16.86 -8.26
C ASP A 70 3.90 17.75 -7.67
N ASP A 71 3.70 18.94 -8.23
CA ASP A 71 2.72 19.90 -7.70
C ASP A 71 1.26 19.43 -7.87
N GLN A 72 0.95 18.59 -8.86
CA GLN A 72 -0.38 18.01 -9.02
C GLN A 72 -0.63 16.92 -7.97
N GLU A 73 0.39 16.10 -7.69
CA GLU A 73 0.39 15.08 -6.65
C GLU A 73 0.27 15.70 -5.26
N LEU A 74 0.98 16.80 -4.97
CA LEU A 74 0.84 17.52 -3.68
C LEU A 74 -0.58 18.06 -3.44
N LYS A 75 -1.22 18.59 -4.50
CA LYS A 75 -2.60 19.08 -4.39
C LYS A 75 -3.59 17.94 -4.23
N GLY A 76 -3.39 16.82 -4.92
CA GLY A 76 -4.23 15.62 -4.76
C GLY A 76 -4.05 14.99 -3.39
N LEU A 77 -2.82 14.87 -2.90
CA LEU A 77 -2.50 14.43 -1.54
C LEU A 77 -3.23 15.28 -0.50
N LEU A 78 -3.09 16.61 -0.57
CA LEU A 78 -3.73 17.48 0.41
C LEU A 78 -5.25 17.36 0.40
N LEU A 79 -5.85 17.20 -0.78
CA LEU A 79 -7.29 16.99 -0.91
C LEU A 79 -7.71 15.62 -0.34
N HIS A 80 -6.94 14.58 -0.64
CA HIS A 80 -7.12 13.21 -0.15
C HIS A 80 -7.09 13.17 1.38
N GLU A 81 -6.04 13.72 2.01
CA GLU A 81 -5.92 13.76 3.47
C GLU A 81 -7.07 14.53 4.13
N ILE A 82 -7.46 15.69 3.58
CA ILE A 82 -8.59 16.44 4.12
C ILE A 82 -9.90 15.64 4.00
N TYR A 83 -10.07 14.84 2.94
CA TYR A 83 -11.23 13.96 2.82
C TYR A 83 -11.22 12.80 3.79
N HIS A 84 -10.07 12.23 4.15
CA HIS A 84 -10.00 11.21 5.22
C HIS A 84 -10.57 11.74 6.52
N TRP A 85 -10.20 12.96 6.89
CA TRP A 85 -10.73 13.59 8.10
C TRP A 85 -12.21 13.96 7.98
N LEU A 86 -12.61 14.62 6.88
CA LEU A 86 -14.01 15.05 6.70
C LEU A 86 -15.00 13.89 6.66
N ARG A 87 -14.58 12.74 6.13
CA ARG A 87 -15.40 11.52 6.06
C ARG A 87 -15.30 10.67 7.32
N GLY A 88 -14.52 11.10 8.31
CA GLY A 88 -14.38 10.42 9.60
C GLY A 88 -13.60 9.11 9.55
N HIS A 89 -12.83 8.86 8.48
CA HIS A 89 -12.06 7.62 8.31
C HIS A 89 -11.03 7.43 9.41
N THR A 90 -10.45 8.52 9.90
CA THR A 90 -9.42 8.51 10.96
C THR A 90 -10.03 8.65 12.37
N GLY A 91 -11.35 8.74 12.47
CA GLY A 91 -12.09 8.91 13.73
C GLY A 91 -13.16 7.84 13.94
N ALA A 92 -14.32 8.25 14.45
CA ALA A 92 -15.40 7.33 14.85
C ALA A 92 -15.87 6.40 13.72
N ARG A 93 -16.00 6.88 12.47
CA ARG A 93 -16.46 6.06 11.35
C ARG A 93 -15.47 4.95 11.00
N GLY A 94 -14.16 5.22 11.05
CA GLY A 94 -13.13 4.18 10.91
C GLY A 94 -13.21 3.11 12.01
N GLN A 95 -13.43 3.54 13.25
CA GLN A 95 -13.60 2.61 14.39
C GLN A 95 -14.89 1.77 14.30
N GLU A 96 -15.97 2.37 13.79
CA GLU A 96 -17.22 1.65 13.49
C GLU A 96 -17.00 0.61 12.37
N ALA A 97 -16.31 0.98 11.30
CA ALA A 97 -15.95 0.06 10.22
C ALA A 97 -15.10 -1.11 10.72
N TYR A 98 -14.12 -0.84 11.60
CA TYR A 98 -13.36 -1.88 12.28
C TYR A 98 -14.26 -2.80 13.11
N SER A 99 -15.12 -2.23 13.95
CA SER A 99 -16.04 -3.00 14.80
C SER A 99 -16.95 -3.91 13.97
N LEU A 100 -17.47 -3.40 12.84
CA LEU A 100 -18.29 -4.16 11.90
C LEU A 100 -17.50 -5.29 11.22
N ALA A 101 -16.28 -5.02 10.75
CA ALA A 101 -15.42 -6.01 10.14
C ALA A 101 -15.06 -7.13 11.13
N ARG A 102 -14.74 -6.80 12.39
CA ARG A 102 -14.47 -7.79 13.44
C ARG A 102 -15.69 -8.63 13.79
N ALA A 103 -16.88 -8.04 13.77
CA ALA A 103 -18.13 -8.76 14.05
C ALA A 103 -18.53 -9.72 12.93
N GLN A 104 -18.35 -9.31 11.68
CA GLN A 104 -18.72 -10.13 10.51
C GLN A 104 -17.65 -11.18 10.16
N PHE A 105 -16.37 -10.83 10.32
CA PHE A 105 -15.22 -11.63 9.88
C PHE A 105 -14.23 -11.88 11.03
N PRO A 106 -14.64 -12.58 12.11
CA PRO A 106 -13.83 -12.69 13.33
C PRO A 106 -12.50 -13.45 13.15
N ARG A 107 -12.37 -14.22 12.05
CA ARG A 107 -11.20 -15.06 11.73
C ARG A 107 -10.12 -14.35 10.90
N VAL A 108 -10.39 -13.13 10.44
CA VAL A 108 -9.38 -12.32 9.74
C VAL A 108 -8.41 -11.74 10.77
N GLU A 109 -7.13 -11.68 10.44
CA GLU A 109 -6.09 -11.11 11.31
C GLU A 109 -6.29 -9.59 11.45
N GLU A 110 -5.98 -9.05 12.64
CA GLU A 110 -6.32 -7.67 12.98
C GLU A 110 -5.60 -6.63 12.10
N GLY A 111 -4.31 -6.82 11.83
CA GLY A 111 -3.55 -5.97 10.92
C GLY A 111 -4.12 -5.99 9.51
N LEU A 112 -4.51 -7.16 9.00
CA LEU A 112 -5.18 -7.28 7.71
C LEU A 112 -6.53 -6.54 7.68
N VAL A 113 -7.32 -6.58 8.77
CA VAL A 113 -8.56 -5.79 8.86
C VAL A 113 -8.28 -4.30 8.72
N TRP A 114 -7.29 -3.76 9.43
CA TRP A 114 -6.91 -2.34 9.30
C TRP A 114 -6.40 -1.99 7.91
N ASN A 115 -5.61 -2.86 7.28
CA ASN A 115 -5.15 -2.65 5.91
C ASN A 115 -6.32 -2.60 4.91
N LEU A 116 -7.34 -3.45 5.08
CA LEU A 116 -8.53 -3.44 4.24
C LEU A 116 -9.40 -2.20 4.48
N ILE A 117 -9.47 -1.71 5.72
CA ILE A 117 -10.17 -0.46 6.05
C ILE A 117 -9.47 0.73 5.39
N ASN A 118 -8.14 0.81 5.49
CA ASN A 118 -7.36 1.86 4.85
C ASN A 118 -7.52 1.80 3.33
N LEU A 119 -7.42 0.61 2.73
CA LEU A 119 -7.67 0.45 1.30
C LEU A 119 -9.08 0.90 0.92
N ALA A 120 -10.12 0.47 1.64
CA ALA A 120 -11.49 0.87 1.37
C ALA A 120 -11.73 2.39 1.52
N ALA A 121 -11.10 3.00 2.52
CA ALA A 121 -11.12 4.44 2.76
C ALA A 121 -10.46 5.22 1.62
N ASP A 122 -9.31 4.75 1.14
CA ASP A 122 -8.59 5.33 0.01
C ASP A 122 -9.42 5.21 -1.27
N LEU A 123 -10.03 4.05 -1.53
CA LEU A 123 -10.89 3.83 -2.70
C LEU A 123 -12.10 4.78 -2.73
N GLU A 124 -12.75 5.03 -1.58
CA GLU A 124 -13.86 6.01 -1.47
C GLU A 124 -13.41 7.45 -1.79
N ILE A 125 -12.12 7.78 -1.58
CA ILE A 125 -11.61 9.14 -1.75
C ILE A 125 -10.95 9.32 -3.12
N ASN A 126 -10.21 8.33 -3.58
CA ASN A 126 -9.32 8.42 -4.73
C ASN A 126 -10.07 8.66 -6.03
N ASP A 127 -11.29 8.11 -6.14
CA ASP A 127 -12.13 8.30 -7.32
C ASP A 127 -12.84 9.66 -7.37
N ASP A 128 -12.85 10.41 -6.26
CA ASP A 128 -13.31 11.80 -6.17
C ASP A 128 -12.18 12.82 -6.45
N ILE A 129 -10.92 12.39 -6.56
CA ILE A 129 -9.81 13.29 -6.90
C ILE A 129 -9.93 13.73 -8.38
N PRO A 130 -9.94 15.06 -8.68
CA PRO A 130 -10.32 15.58 -10.01
C PRO A 130 -9.49 15.15 -11.23
N GLY A 131 -8.32 14.53 -11.01
CA GLY A 131 -7.43 14.04 -12.06
C GLY A 131 -6.59 15.10 -12.79
N LYS A 132 -5.62 14.62 -13.58
CA LYS A 132 -4.52 15.44 -14.13
C LYS A 132 -4.98 16.58 -15.04
N GLN A 133 -6.10 16.37 -15.74
CA GLN A 133 -6.70 17.38 -16.62
C GLN A 133 -7.18 18.63 -15.85
N ARG A 134 -7.48 18.48 -14.56
CA ARG A 134 -7.83 19.58 -13.66
C ARG A 134 -6.63 20.03 -12.80
N GLY A 135 -5.45 19.48 -13.06
CA GLY A 135 -4.21 19.78 -12.36
C GLY A 135 -4.06 19.06 -11.02
N TYR A 136 -4.74 17.93 -10.80
CA TYR A 136 -4.65 17.12 -9.58
C TYR A 136 -4.17 15.72 -9.92
N ALA A 137 -3.40 15.08 -9.06
CA ALA A 137 -3.02 13.69 -9.25
C ALA A 137 -2.98 12.96 -7.91
N LEU A 138 -3.29 11.67 -7.91
CA LEU A 138 -2.93 10.81 -6.80
C LEU A 138 -1.41 10.60 -6.81
N PRO A 139 -0.76 10.57 -5.65
CA PRO A 139 0.62 10.09 -5.55
C PRO A 139 0.77 8.71 -6.18
N ARG A 140 1.98 8.40 -6.66
CA ARG A 140 2.30 7.08 -7.22
C ARG A 140 1.86 5.95 -6.28
N GLY A 141 1.06 5.01 -6.80
CA GLY A 141 0.55 3.86 -6.06
C GLY A 141 -0.86 4.04 -5.50
N GLY A 142 -1.46 5.24 -5.61
CA GLY A 142 -2.86 5.46 -5.27
C GLY A 142 -3.78 4.65 -6.20
N LEU A 143 -4.48 3.66 -5.62
CA LEU A 143 -5.41 2.78 -6.34
C LEU A 143 -6.77 3.45 -6.52
N LEU A 144 -7.39 3.21 -7.67
CA LEU A 144 -8.78 3.53 -7.95
C LEU A 144 -9.64 2.25 -7.83
N PRO A 145 -10.95 2.37 -7.58
CA PRO A 145 -11.86 1.22 -7.54
C PRO A 145 -11.75 0.31 -8.77
N GLU A 146 -11.60 0.91 -9.95
CA GLU A 146 -11.55 0.16 -11.20
C GLU A 146 -10.27 -0.65 -11.37
N ASP A 147 -9.17 -0.27 -10.71
CA ASP A 147 -7.92 -1.03 -10.72
C ASP A 147 -8.11 -2.41 -10.07
N LEU A 148 -9.13 -2.56 -9.21
CA LEU A 148 -9.53 -3.80 -8.53
C LEU A 148 -10.81 -4.41 -9.15
N GLY A 149 -11.29 -3.88 -10.27
CA GLY A 149 -12.56 -4.28 -10.88
C GLY A 149 -13.78 -3.98 -10.01
N LEU A 150 -13.70 -2.96 -9.16
CA LEU A 150 -14.80 -2.47 -8.33
C LEU A 150 -15.53 -1.32 -9.03
N GLU A 151 -16.79 -1.12 -8.69
CA GLU A 151 -17.56 0.03 -9.16
C GLU A 151 -17.13 1.31 -8.43
N ARG A 152 -17.09 2.44 -9.15
CA ARG A 152 -16.84 3.76 -8.55
C ARG A 152 -17.95 4.23 -7.62
N GLY A 153 -17.63 5.22 -6.80
CA GLY A 153 -18.58 6.01 -6.02
C GLY A 153 -19.24 5.24 -4.89
N ARG A 154 -18.57 4.19 -4.39
CA ARG A 154 -19.03 3.43 -3.24
C ARG A 154 -18.39 3.97 -1.95
N THR A 155 -19.01 3.66 -0.83
CA THR A 155 -18.52 4.08 0.49
C THR A 155 -17.47 3.10 0.99
N LEU A 156 -16.68 3.53 1.98
CA LEU A 156 -15.77 2.70 2.76
C LEU A 156 -16.44 1.39 3.18
N GLU A 157 -17.65 1.42 3.73
CA GLU A 157 -18.34 0.23 4.21
C GLU A 157 -18.69 -0.74 3.08
N ALA A 158 -19.08 -0.21 1.92
CA ALA A 158 -19.38 -1.01 0.74
C ALA A 158 -18.12 -1.66 0.17
N TYR A 159 -17.03 -0.90 0.02
CA TYR A 159 -15.74 -1.44 -0.43
C TYR A 159 -15.17 -2.45 0.57
N LEU A 160 -15.19 -2.13 1.87
CA LEU A 160 -14.68 -3.00 2.92
C LEU A 160 -15.41 -4.35 2.94
N LYS A 161 -16.75 -4.32 2.82
CA LYS A 161 -17.56 -5.53 2.74
C LYS A 161 -17.14 -6.39 1.54
N GLU A 162 -17.06 -5.80 0.35
CA GLU A 162 -16.70 -6.55 -0.86
C GLU A 162 -15.27 -7.11 -0.79
N LEU A 163 -14.31 -6.35 -0.26
CA LEU A 163 -12.93 -6.81 -0.07
C LEU A 163 -12.84 -7.98 0.92
N LEU A 164 -13.61 -7.94 2.01
CA LEU A 164 -13.67 -9.04 2.98
C LEU A 164 -14.32 -10.29 2.40
N GLU A 165 -15.42 -10.15 1.65
CA GLU A 165 -16.08 -11.26 0.96
C GLU A 165 -15.15 -11.93 -0.08
N ARG A 166 -14.37 -11.15 -0.84
CA ARG A 166 -13.36 -11.67 -1.76
C ARG A 166 -12.26 -12.45 -1.03
N LEU A 167 -11.76 -11.93 0.08
CA LEU A 167 -10.74 -12.60 0.90
C LEU A 167 -11.24 -13.95 1.46
N GLU A 168 -12.49 -14.02 1.93
CA GLU A 168 -13.06 -15.29 2.40
C GLU A 168 -13.24 -16.29 1.27
N ALA A 169 -13.76 -15.85 0.11
CA ALA A 169 -13.93 -16.72 -1.05
C ALA A 169 -12.59 -17.30 -1.54
N GLU A 170 -11.52 -16.50 -1.56
CA GLU A 170 -10.17 -16.96 -1.88
C GLU A 170 -9.66 -17.99 -0.86
N ARG A 171 -9.91 -17.78 0.43
CA ARG A 171 -9.54 -18.73 1.49
C ARG A 171 -10.31 -20.05 1.37
N GLU A 172 -11.60 -20.01 1.04
CA GLU A 172 -12.41 -21.21 0.82
C GLU A 172 -11.96 -21.98 -0.43
N ALA A 173 -11.60 -21.28 -1.50
CA ALA A 173 -11.08 -21.90 -2.72
C ALA A 173 -9.75 -22.63 -2.47
N VAL A 174 -8.83 -22.03 -1.70
CA VAL A 174 -7.54 -22.65 -1.33
C VAL A 174 -7.73 -23.79 -0.32
N GLY A 175 -8.64 -23.64 0.65
CA GLY A 175 -8.95 -24.69 1.64
C GLY A 175 -9.72 -25.90 1.08
N GLY A 176 -10.34 -25.75 -0.09
CA GLY A 176 -11.06 -26.83 -0.78
C GLY A 176 -10.19 -27.83 -1.52
N GLU A 177 -8.90 -27.54 -1.75
CA GLU A 177 -7.99 -28.44 -2.48
C GLU A 177 -7.30 -29.49 -1.59
N GLU A 178 -7.23 -29.30 -0.27
CA GLU A 178 -6.67 -30.29 0.67
C GLU A 178 -7.69 -31.38 1.09
N GLY A 179 -8.93 -31.32 0.60
CA GLY A 179 -10.05 -32.21 0.97
C GLY A 179 -10.37 -33.35 -0.01
N LYS A 180 -9.51 -33.64 -0.99
CA LYS A 180 -9.66 -34.81 -1.89
C LYS A 180 -8.56 -35.87 -1.65
N GLY A 181 -8.32 -36.22 -0.40
CA GLY A 181 -7.64 -37.46 -0.02
C GLY A 181 -8.64 -38.61 0.03
N GLY A 182 -8.53 -39.54 -0.92
CA GLY A 182 -9.55 -40.54 -1.25
C GLY A 182 -10.06 -41.38 -0.09
N ALA A 183 -11.38 -41.51 -0.03
CA ALA A 183 -12.04 -42.68 0.53
C ALA A 183 -11.73 -43.87 -0.38
N ASN A 184 -10.86 -44.78 0.08
CA ASN A 184 -10.93 -46.17 -0.31
C ASN A 184 -10.77 -46.99 0.98
N GLY A 185 -11.90 -47.45 1.49
CA GLY A 185 -11.93 -48.46 2.55
C GLY A 185 -11.82 -49.83 1.90
N GLU A 186 -10.80 -50.59 2.29
CA GLU A 186 -10.79 -52.05 2.22
C GLU A 186 -9.94 -52.56 3.41
N GLU A 187 -10.63 -53.19 4.36
CA GLU A 187 -10.02 -54.03 5.41
C GLU A 187 -9.68 -55.40 4.82
N GLY A 188 -8.51 -55.98 5.18
CA GLY A 188 -8.16 -57.33 4.73
C GLY A 188 -6.74 -57.82 5.06
N GLN A 189 -6.46 -57.94 6.35
CA GLN A 189 -5.55 -58.86 7.07
C GLN A 189 -4.53 -59.78 6.31
N ALA A 190 -3.25 -59.61 6.69
CA ALA A 190 -2.11 -60.54 6.90
C ALA A 190 -1.97 -61.90 6.15
N GLY A 191 -0.75 -62.15 5.65
CA GLY A 191 -0.21 -63.47 5.32
C GLY A 191 1.25 -63.41 4.85
N GLU A 192 2.12 -64.16 5.54
CA GLU A 192 3.59 -64.26 5.44
C GLU A 192 4.15 -64.91 4.14
N ASP A 193 5.44 -64.62 3.92
CA ASP A 193 6.52 -65.40 3.31
C ASP A 193 6.41 -65.94 1.86
N ASN A 194 7.33 -65.49 0.99
CA ASN A 194 8.31 -66.39 0.40
C ASN A 194 9.52 -65.68 -0.24
N GLU A 195 10.69 -66.28 -0.04
CA GLU A 195 11.98 -65.95 -0.64
C GLU A 195 12.02 -66.24 -2.15
N GLY A 196 12.85 -65.51 -2.88
CA GLY A 196 13.08 -65.71 -4.31
C GLY A 196 14.24 -64.88 -4.84
N GLU A 197 15.42 -65.48 -4.81
CA GLU A 197 16.74 -65.01 -5.25
C GLU A 197 16.90 -64.53 -6.71
N GLN A 198 17.93 -63.68 -6.90
CA GLN A 198 18.80 -63.49 -8.08
C GLN A 198 18.16 -62.76 -9.30
N LYS A 199 18.78 -61.78 -9.97
CA LYS A 199 20.20 -61.56 -10.30
C LYS A 199 20.42 -60.21 -11.01
N ASP A 200 21.56 -59.59 -10.71
CA ASP A 200 22.42 -58.71 -11.53
C ASP A 200 21.93 -58.12 -12.86
N LYS A 201 22.08 -56.79 -13.00
CA LYS A 201 23.02 -56.21 -13.99
C LYS A 201 23.36 -54.74 -13.75
N LYS A 202 24.66 -54.49 -13.79
CA LYS A 202 25.39 -53.22 -13.87
C LYS A 202 24.90 -52.28 -14.98
N GLY A 203 25.04 -50.98 -14.74
CA GLY A 203 25.17 -49.93 -15.74
C GLY A 203 25.68 -48.63 -15.11
N GLU A 204 26.99 -48.41 -15.21
CA GLU A 204 27.72 -47.20 -14.81
C GLU A 204 27.45 -46.00 -15.74
N GLY A 205 27.73 -44.80 -15.22
CA GLY A 205 28.19 -43.63 -15.99
C GLY A 205 27.12 -42.56 -16.20
N GLY A 206 27.34 -41.26 -15.94
CA GLY A 206 28.59 -40.58 -15.66
C GLY A 206 28.37 -39.12 -15.24
N GLN A 207 29.45 -38.54 -14.74
CA GLN A 207 29.61 -37.17 -14.27
C GLN A 207 29.82 -36.16 -15.40
N GLY A 208 29.58 -34.89 -15.08
CA GLY A 208 30.09 -33.66 -15.73
C GLY A 208 29.27 -32.47 -15.21
N GLN A 209 29.71 -31.58 -14.31
CA GLN A 209 30.88 -30.66 -14.36
C GLN A 209 31.04 -30.04 -15.76
N GLY A 210 31.04 -28.72 -15.99
CA GLY A 210 31.15 -27.53 -15.15
C GLY A 210 31.61 -26.36 -16.05
N SER A 211 31.93 -25.23 -15.41
CA SER A 211 32.60 -24.01 -15.93
C SER A 211 31.65 -22.89 -16.41
N LYS A 212 31.60 -21.69 -15.79
CA LYS A 212 32.61 -20.66 -15.45
C LYS A 212 33.34 -20.01 -16.63
N GLY A 213 33.40 -18.68 -16.56
CA GLY A 213 34.18 -17.69 -17.31
C GLY A 213 33.44 -16.34 -17.21
N ASP A 214 33.65 -15.50 -16.19
CA ASP A 214 34.78 -14.57 -15.90
C ASP A 214 34.96 -13.46 -16.97
N GLU A 215 34.66 -12.21 -16.58
CA GLU A 215 35.60 -11.05 -16.51
C GLU A 215 35.68 -10.27 -17.86
N GLU A 216 35.86 -8.94 -17.97
CA GLU A 216 36.47 -7.91 -17.13
C GLU A 216 36.26 -6.51 -17.78
N LYS A 217 36.51 -5.44 -16.98
CA LYS A 217 36.95 -4.06 -17.36
C LYS A 217 35.92 -3.11 -18.01
N GLY A 218 35.79 -1.84 -17.64
CA GLY A 218 36.61 -0.93 -16.84
C GLY A 218 36.59 0.47 -17.51
N GLY A 219 36.65 1.56 -16.75
CA GLY A 219 36.97 2.89 -17.29
C GLY A 219 36.27 4.08 -16.63
N ALA A 220 37.09 4.93 -15.99
CA ALA A 220 36.73 6.17 -15.29
C ALA A 220 37.07 7.43 -16.11
N GLY A 221 36.56 8.59 -15.67
CA GLY A 221 37.02 9.95 -16.00
C GLY A 221 36.16 10.69 -17.04
N ALA A 222 35.98 12.01 -17.02
CA ALA A 222 36.46 13.08 -16.15
C ALA A 222 35.61 14.35 -16.42
N ASP A 223 35.73 15.30 -15.51
CA ASP A 223 35.25 16.68 -15.58
C ASP A 223 35.56 17.38 -16.91
N THR A 224 34.68 18.31 -17.32
CA THR A 224 35.13 19.60 -17.85
C THR A 224 34.05 20.66 -17.71
N GLU A 225 34.33 21.57 -16.79
CA GLU A 225 33.77 22.90 -16.62
C GLU A 225 34.33 23.84 -17.71
N VAL A 226 33.44 24.45 -18.50
CA VAL A 226 33.67 25.69 -19.29
C VAL A 226 32.27 26.32 -19.40
N GLY A 227 31.95 27.55 -19.00
CA GLY A 227 32.73 28.77 -18.93
C GLY A 227 32.00 29.85 -19.73
N ALA A 228 31.55 30.89 -19.03
CA ALA A 228 31.39 32.28 -19.49
C ALA A 228 30.16 32.73 -20.33
N ARG A 229 29.37 33.59 -19.66
CA ARG A 229 29.04 34.99 -19.99
C ARG A 229 28.18 35.35 -21.22
N ALA A 230 27.15 36.13 -20.87
CA ALA A 230 26.71 37.39 -21.47
C ALA A 230 25.99 37.35 -22.83
N ARG A 231 24.67 37.55 -22.78
CA ARG A 231 24.01 38.81 -23.15
C ARG A 231 22.60 38.86 -22.58
#